data_AF-A0A6A7RY21-F1
#
_entry.id   AF-A0A6A7RY21-F1
#
_cell.length_a   1.000
_cell.length_b   1.000
_cell.length_c   1.000
_cell.angle_alpha   90.00
_cell.angle_beta   90.00
_cell.angle_gamma   90.00
#
_symmetry.space_group_name_H-M   'P 1'
#
loop_
_entity.id
_entity.type
_entity.pdbx_description
1 polymer ?
#
loop_
_entity_poly.entity_id
_entity_poly.type
_entity_poly.pdbx_seq_one_letter_code
_entity_poly.pdbx_strand_id
1 'polypeptide(L)'
;MTSAAPGISTFPVEVTSLPSKHGFRLLLEGAELFLPFSEFPWFRELPVGKILHVELPSANHLYWPELDIDLAFESIRHPERFPLVSRVGA
;
A
#
# COMPACT_ATOMS: atom_id res chain seq x y z
N MET A 1 -26.60 5.78 20.26
CA MET A 1 -25.24 5.59 20.79
C MET A 1 -24.30 6.13 19.73
N THR A 2 -23.76 7.32 19.96
CA THR A 2 -22.93 8.07 19.01
C THR A 2 -21.49 7.63 19.21
N SER A 3 -20.92 6.91 18.25
CA SER A 3 -19.48 6.64 18.26
C SER A 3 -18.74 7.92 17.89
N ALA A 4 -17.81 8.29 18.75
CA ALA A 4 -16.93 9.44 18.63
C ALA A 4 -16.13 9.41 17.33
N ALA A 5 -16.04 10.56 16.66
CA ALA A 5 -15.09 10.77 15.58
C ALA A 5 -13.67 10.50 16.11
N PRO A 6 -12.88 9.58 15.53
CA PRO A 6 -11.49 9.45 15.90
C PRO A 6 -10.74 10.68 15.41
N GLY A 7 -9.88 11.20 16.27
CA GLY A 7 -9.05 12.37 16.00
C GLY A 7 -8.29 12.24 14.68
N ILE A 8 -8.11 13.39 14.05
CA ILE A 8 -7.35 13.57 12.81
C ILE A 8 -5.91 13.17 13.10
N SER A 9 -5.58 11.89 12.91
CA SER A 9 -4.22 11.42 12.82
C SER A 9 -3.67 11.95 11.50
N THR A 10 -2.93 13.04 11.56
CA THR A 10 -2.23 13.63 10.40
C THR A 10 -1.01 12.77 10.05
N PHE A 11 -1.22 11.49 9.75
CA PHE A 11 -0.24 10.72 9.01
C PHE A 11 -0.57 10.90 7.52
N PRO A 12 0.39 11.33 6.68
CA PRO A 12 0.15 11.48 5.25
C PRO A 12 -0.26 10.16 4.59
N VAL A 13 0.08 9.03 5.22
CA VAL A 13 -0.34 7.68 4.84
C VAL A 13 -0.91 6.94 6.04
N GLU A 14 -2.11 6.39 5.90
CA GLU A 14 -2.77 5.58 6.91
C GLU A 14 -3.29 4.29 6.26
N VAL A 15 -2.99 3.11 6.82
CA VAL A 15 -3.49 1.85 6.26
C VAL A 15 -4.88 1.59 6.81
N THR A 16 -5.90 1.93 6.03
CA THR A 16 -7.30 1.95 6.49
C THR A 16 -7.99 0.59 6.53
N SER A 17 -7.39 -0.47 5.98
CA SER A 17 -8.00 -1.81 6.04
C SER A 17 -7.00 -2.92 6.37
N LEU A 18 -7.43 -3.83 7.23
CA LEU A 18 -6.74 -5.09 7.53
C LEU A 18 -6.46 -5.83 6.22
N PRO A 19 -5.27 -6.43 6.03
CA PRO A 19 -4.96 -7.22 4.86
C PRO A 19 -6.00 -8.33 4.69
N SER A 20 -6.81 -8.21 3.64
CA SER A 20 -7.75 -9.24 3.21
C SER A 20 -6.99 -10.29 2.41
N LYS A 21 -7.56 -11.48 2.23
CA LYS A 21 -6.98 -12.56 1.39
C LYS A 21 -6.55 -12.13 -0.02
N HIS A 22 -7.08 -10.99 -0.50
CA HIS A 22 -6.84 -10.44 -1.83
C HIS A 22 -5.86 -9.27 -1.89
N GLY A 23 -5.52 -8.62 -0.77
CA GLY A 23 -4.72 -7.39 -0.76
C GLY A 23 -5.02 -6.48 0.43
N PHE A 24 -4.47 -5.27 0.42
CA PHE A 24 -4.68 -4.25 1.45
C PHE A 24 -5.01 -2.88 0.83
N ARG A 25 -5.59 -1.97 1.63
CA ARG A 25 -5.80 -0.57 1.22
C ARG A 25 -4.94 0.39 2.02
N LEU A 26 -4.41 1.38 1.32
CA LEU A 26 -3.72 2.53 1.88
C LEU A 26 -4.60 3.76 1.67
N LEU A 27 -4.78 4.58 2.69
CA LEU A 27 -5.30 5.93 2.58
C LEU A 27 -4.10 6.87 2.53
N LEU A 28 -3.84 7.46 1.37
CA LEU A 28 -2.79 8.47 1.18
C LEU A 28 -3.45 9.83 0.92
N GLU A 29 -3.18 10.82 1.76
CA GLU A 29 -3.71 12.20 1.60
C GLU A 29 -5.24 12.25 1.35
N GLY A 30 -5.99 11.32 1.94
CA GLY A 30 -7.45 11.21 1.75
C GLY A 30 -7.89 10.43 0.49
N ALA A 31 -6.95 9.91 -0.29
CA ALA A 31 -7.20 8.99 -1.40
C ALA A 31 -6.98 7.53 -0.98
N GLU A 32 -7.98 6.68 -1.15
CA GLU A 32 -7.83 5.23 -0.95
C GLU A 32 -7.20 4.56 -2.18
N LEU A 33 -6.15 3.80 -1.94
CA LEU A 33 -5.44 2.97 -2.91
C LEU A 33 -5.57 1.52 -2.50
N PHE A 34 -5.97 0.68 -3.45
CA PHE A 34 -6.03 -0.76 -3.23
C PHE A 34 -4.84 -1.46 -3.88
N LEU A 35 -4.09 -2.21 -3.09
CA LEU A 35 -2.96 -3.00 -3.54
C LEU A 35 -3.34 -4.48 -3.49
N PRO A 36 -3.69 -5.09 -4.64
CA PRO A 36 -3.99 -6.51 -4.70
C PRO A 36 -2.71 -7.36 -4.59
N PHE A 37 -2.74 -8.42 -3.78
CA PHE A 37 -1.64 -9.38 -3.67
C PHE A 37 -1.39 -10.19 -4.96
N SER A 38 -2.29 -10.13 -5.95
CA SER A 38 -2.02 -10.71 -7.28
C SER A 38 -0.94 -9.94 -8.04
N GLU A 39 -0.93 -8.61 -7.92
CA GLU A 39 0.05 -7.72 -8.56
C GLU A 39 1.25 -7.48 -7.66
N PHE A 40 1.04 -7.46 -6.34
CA PHE A 40 2.08 -7.23 -5.34
C PHE A 40 2.20 -8.40 -4.35
N PRO A 41 2.59 -9.60 -4.83
CA PRO A 41 2.59 -10.82 -4.03
C PRO A 41 3.56 -10.78 -2.85
N TRP A 42 4.63 -9.99 -2.95
CA TRP A 42 5.61 -9.80 -1.89
C TRP A 42 4.99 -9.30 -0.58
N PHE A 43 3.90 -8.52 -0.62
CA PHE A 43 3.27 -8.03 0.61
C PHE A 43 2.49 -9.10 1.37
N ARG A 44 2.17 -10.25 0.74
CA ARG A 44 1.39 -11.31 1.39
C ARG A 44 2.12 -11.91 2.60
N GLU A 45 3.43 -11.97 2.56
CA GLU A 45 4.26 -12.62 3.59
C GLU A 45 4.91 -11.61 4.55
N LEU A 46 4.69 -10.30 4.34
CA LEU A 46 5.33 -9.26 5.12
C LEU A 46 4.54 -8.93 6.40
N PRO A 47 5.22 -8.62 7.52
CA PRO A 47 4.54 -8.26 8.76
C PRO A 47 3.73 -6.98 8.56
N VAL A 48 2.47 -6.99 9.01
CA VAL A 48 1.58 -5.82 8.90
C VAL A 48 2.24 -4.57 9.49
N GLY A 49 2.91 -4.68 10.64
CA GLY A 49 3.62 -3.55 11.25
C GLY A 49 4.62 -2.85 10.30
N LYS A 50 5.29 -3.61 9.43
CA LYS A 50 6.19 -3.05 8.41
C LYS A 50 5.45 -2.43 7.25
N ILE A 51 4.32 -3.02 6.85
CA ILE A 51 3.44 -2.48 5.79
C ILE A 51 2.82 -1.15 6.23
N LEU A 52 2.55 -0.98 7.54
CA LEU A 52 2.08 0.28 8.10
C LEU A 52 3.14 1.39 8.06
N HIS A 53 4.43 1.02 8.06
CA HIS A 53 5.53 1.98 8.03
C HIS A 53 5.92 2.33 6.59
N VAL A 54 5.15 3.24 6.02
CA VAL A 54 5.35 3.76 4.67
C VAL A 54 5.69 5.25 4.73
N GLU A 55 6.72 5.61 3.98
CA GLU A 55 7.16 6.98 3.75
C GLU A 55 6.71 7.45 2.38
N LEU A 56 6.44 8.75 2.26
CA LEU A 56 6.09 9.40 1.01
C LEU A 56 7.20 10.40 0.65
N PRO A 57 8.36 9.94 0.14
CA PRO A 57 9.44 10.84 -0.29
C PRO A 57 9.01 11.79 -1.42
N SER A 58 7.95 11.44 -2.16
CA SER A 58 7.37 12.27 -3.21
C SER A 58 5.88 11.96 -3.35
N ALA A 59 5.06 12.93 -3.77
CA ALA A 59 3.61 12.76 -3.92
C ALA A 59 3.20 11.57 -4.81
N ASN A 60 4.12 11.11 -5.67
CA ASN A 60 3.87 10.01 -6.60
C ASN A 60 4.62 8.71 -6.23
N HIS A 61 5.33 8.66 -5.10
CA HIS A 61 6.20 7.53 -4.76
C HIS A 61 6.07 7.16 -3.28
N LEU A 62 5.62 5.93 -3.04
CA LEU A 62 5.54 5.29 -1.74
C LEU A 62 6.81 4.48 -1.50
N TYR A 63 7.40 4.61 -0.32
CA TYR A 63 8.61 3.90 0.04
C TYR A 63 8.44 3.22 1.39
N TRP A 64 8.69 1.92 1.46
CA TRP A 64 8.71 1.15 2.71
C TRP A 64 10.16 0.92 3.13
N PRO A 65 10.74 1.79 3.97
CA PRO A 65 12.15 1.69 4.36
C PRO A 65 12.50 0.37 5.06
N GLU A 66 11.55 -0.22 5.81
CA GLU A 66 11.77 -1.49 6.51
C GLU A 66 11.73 -2.73 5.62
N LEU A 67 11.19 -2.57 4.41
CA LEU A 67 11.00 -3.62 3.41
C LEU A 67 11.94 -3.43 2.22
N ASP A 68 12.55 -2.25 2.08
CA ASP A 68 13.29 -1.81 0.91
C ASP A 68 12.45 -1.94 -0.38
N ILE A 69 11.16 -1.58 -0.26
CA ILE A 69 10.19 -1.63 -1.37
C ILE A 69 9.82 -0.20 -1.74
N ASP A 70 9.97 0.14 -3.01
CA ASP A 70 9.50 1.39 -3.58
C ASP A 70 8.37 1.13 -4.57
N LEU A 71 7.28 1.89 -4.49
CA LEU A 71 6.15 1.81 -5.42
C LEU A 71 5.72 3.18 -5.90
N ALA A 72 5.64 3.35 -7.21
CA ALA A 72 5.04 4.52 -7.81
C ALA A 72 3.50 4.44 -7.76
N PHE A 73 2.86 5.59 -7.59
CA PHE A 73 1.40 5.75 -7.63
C PHE A 73 0.83 5.25 -8.96
N GLU A 74 1.54 5.52 -10.05
CA GLU A 74 1.19 5.06 -11.39
C GLU A 74 1.21 3.53 -11.49
N SER A 75 2.13 2.84 -10.81
CA SER A 75 2.16 1.37 -10.80
C SER A 75 0.97 0.77 -10.06
N ILE A 76 0.40 1.49 -9.09
CA ILE A 76 -0.81 1.05 -8.37
C ILE A 76 -2.07 1.34 -9.20
N ARG A 77 -2.13 2.50 -9.90
CA ARG A 77 -3.26 2.85 -10.78
C ARG A 77 -3.27 2.06 -12.08
N HIS A 78 -2.10 1.74 -12.61
CA HIS A 78 -1.88 1.07 -13.89
C HIS A 78 -0.90 -0.11 -13.74
N PRO A 79 -1.25 -1.15 -12.96
CA PRO A 79 -0.39 -2.31 -12.78
C PRO A 79 -0.05 -3.01 -14.11
N GLU A 80 -0.93 -2.93 -15.11
CA GLU A 80 -0.69 -3.48 -16.45
C GLU A 80 0.49 -2.83 -17.19
N ARG A 81 0.85 -1.58 -16.85
CA ARG A 81 1.98 -0.86 -17.44
C ARG A 81 3.30 -1.18 -16.75
N PHE A 82 3.23 -1.67 -15.52
CA PHE A 82 4.37 -1.97 -14.67
C PHE A 82 4.19 -3.37 -14.08
N PRO A 83 4.36 -4.45 -14.88
CA PRO A 83 4.28 -5.80 -14.38
C PRO A 83 5.42 -6.04 -13.39
N LEU A 84 5.11 -5.96 -12.10
CA LEU A 84 6.06 -6.13 -10.99
C LEU A 84 6.29 -7.60 -10.64
N VAL A 85 5.52 -8.49 -11.26
CA VAL A 85 5.74 -9.93 -11.22
C VAL A 85 6.47 -10.34 -12.49
N SER A 86 7.74 -10.71 -12.36
CA SER A 86 8.47 -11.36 -13.44
C SER A 86 7.85 -12.74 -13.67
N ARG A 87 7.12 -12.90 -14.77
CA ARG A 87 6.77 -14.23 -15.29
C ARG A 87 8.07 -14.86 -15.78
N VAL A 88 8.70 -15.68 -14.94
CA VAL A 88 9.62 -16.70 -15.44
C VAL A 88 8.78 -17.63 -16.32
N GLY A 89 8.82 -17.37 -17.62
CA GLY A 89 8.23 -18.26 -18.62
C GLY A 89 9.00 -19.57 -18.60
N ALA A 90 8.28 -20.66 -18.30
CA ALA A 90 8.72 -22.01 -18.65
C ALA A 90 8.40 -22.30 -20.11
#